data_AF-S4NVT7-F1
#
_entry.id   AF-S4NVT7-F1
#
_cell.length_a   1.000
_cell.length_b   1.000
_cell.length_c   1.000
_cell.angle_alpha   90.00
_cell.angle_beta   90.00
_cell.angle_gamma   90.00
#
_symmetry.space_group_name_H-M   'P 1'
#
loop_
_entity.id
_entity.type
_entity.pdbx_description
1 polymer ?
#
loop_
_entity_poly.entity_id
_entity_poly.type
_entity_poly.pdbx_seq_one_letter_code
_entity_poly.pdbx_strand_id
1 'polypeptide(L)'
;MRQFNCIPIEVLKHIEYPMLKFDQIRDMDWKEIGDLIRNPKAARHIKKCADEFPLLEMQASLHPITRTVLRIRLTITPNFKWNDKYHGKAPEAFWIWVEDPESDIMYYHEYFLIT
;
A
#
# COMPACT_ATOMS: atom_id res chain seq x y z
N MET A 1 9.63 -2.26 -1.05
CA MET A 1 10.37 -3.10 -0.07
C MET A 1 11.63 -2.46 0.52
N ARG A 2 12.32 -1.53 -0.16
CA ARG A 2 13.52 -0.86 0.39
C ARG A 2 13.32 -0.08 1.70
N GLN A 3 12.09 0.33 2.02
CA GLN A 3 11.75 1.00 3.28
C GLN A 3 11.90 0.08 4.51
N PHE A 4 11.91 -1.24 4.32
CA PHE A 4 12.16 -2.20 5.38
C PHE A 4 13.65 -2.52 5.49
N ASN A 5 14.33 -1.95 6.49
CA ASN A 5 15.78 -2.13 6.70
C ASN A 5 16.20 -3.56 7.09
N CYS A 6 15.25 -4.50 7.22
CA CYS A 6 15.53 -5.89 7.57
C CYS A 6 15.79 -6.81 6.37
N ILE A 7 15.71 -6.30 5.13
CA ILE A 7 15.87 -7.11 3.91
C ILE A 7 17.17 -6.72 3.21
N PRO A 8 18.11 -7.67 2.99
CA PRO A 8 19.33 -7.39 2.24
C PRO A 8 19.07 -6.94 0.80
N ILE A 9 19.91 -6.06 0.28
CA ILE A 9 19.69 -5.44 -1.04
C ILE A 9 19.81 -6.44 -2.19
N GLU A 10 20.63 -7.49 -2.02
CA GLU A 10 20.76 -8.57 -2.99
C GLU A 10 19.45 -9.33 -3.16
N VAL A 11 18.71 -9.54 -2.06
CA VAL A 11 17.41 -10.20 -2.06
C VAL A 11 16.34 -9.32 -2.71
N LEU A 12 16.40 -8.01 -2.48
CA LEU A 12 15.45 -7.05 -3.06
C LEU A 12 15.51 -7.02 -4.60
N LYS A 13 16.70 -7.16 -5.20
CA LYS A 13 16.86 -7.19 -6.65
C LYS A 13 16.03 -8.30 -7.32
N HIS A 14 15.88 -9.44 -6.65
CA HIS A 14 15.09 -10.56 -7.16
C HIS A 14 13.58 -10.31 -7.14
N ILE A 15 13.10 -9.32 -6.38
CA ILE A 15 11.70 -8.88 -6.35
C ILE A 15 11.50 -7.67 -7.29
N GLU A 16 12.51 -6.80 -7.40
CA GLU A 16 12.47 -5.60 -8.23
C GLU A 16 12.58 -5.92 -9.74
N TYR A 17 13.43 -6.89 -10.13
CA TYR A 17 13.61 -7.28 -11.53
C TYR A 17 12.36 -7.88 -12.20
N PRO A 18 11.49 -8.65 -11.49
CA PRO A 18 10.17 -9.01 -12.00
C PRO A 18 9.09 -7.93 -11.77
N MET A 19 9.43 -6.79 -11.13
CA MET A 19 8.49 -5.71 -10.79
C MET A 19 7.24 -6.19 -10.02
N LEU A 20 7.42 -7.10 -9.06
CA LEU A 20 6.31 -7.62 -8.28
C LEU A 20 5.68 -6.52 -7.41
N LYS A 21 4.35 -6.40 -7.47
CA LYS A 21 3.56 -5.56 -6.59
C LYS A 21 3.39 -6.21 -5.22
N PHE A 22 3.11 -5.40 -4.20
CA PHE A 22 2.89 -5.89 -2.84
C PHE A 22 1.75 -6.90 -2.75
N ASP A 23 0.63 -6.66 -3.45
CA ASP A 23 -0.52 -7.57 -3.46
C ASP A 23 -0.12 -8.96 -3.97
N GLN A 24 0.67 -9.02 -5.04
CA GLN A 24 1.18 -10.29 -5.59
C GLN A 24 2.06 -11.03 -4.58
N ILE A 25 2.94 -10.31 -3.87
CA ILE A 25 3.80 -10.90 -2.83
C ILE A 25 2.96 -11.40 -1.64
N ARG A 26 1.86 -10.72 -1.30
CA ARG A 26 0.95 -11.14 -0.22
C ARG A 26 0.18 -12.40 -0.59
N ASP A 27 -0.19 -12.57 -1.85
CA ASP A 27 -0.92 -13.75 -2.34
C ASP A 27 -0.04 -15.00 -2.46
N MET A 28 1.22 -14.85 -2.88
CA MET A 28 2.17 -15.97 -3.04
C MET A 28 2.48 -16.69 -1.73
N ASP A 29 2.67 -18.01 -1.74
CA ASP A 29 3.15 -18.72 -0.55
C ASP A 29 4.59 -18.32 -0.22
N TRP A 30 4.95 -18.35 1.06
CA TRP A 30 6.32 -18.01 1.48
C TRP A 30 7.37 -18.96 0.87
N LYS A 31 7.00 -20.18 0.50
CA LYS A 31 7.92 -21.10 -0.21
C LYS A 31 8.20 -20.61 -1.63
N GLU A 32 7.16 -20.22 -2.36
CA GLU A 32 7.27 -19.69 -3.73
C GLU A 32 8.13 -18.42 -3.76
N ILE A 33 7.92 -17.53 -2.79
CA ILE A 33 8.77 -16.34 -2.60
C ILE A 33 10.22 -16.76 -2.35
N GLY A 34 10.46 -17.78 -1.53
CA GLY A 34 11.79 -18.29 -1.21
C GLY A 34 12.54 -18.83 -2.42
N ASP A 35 11.83 -19.54 -3.29
CA ASP A 35 12.37 -20.06 -4.55
C ASP A 35 12.68 -18.92 -5.53
N LEU A 36 11.77 -17.94 -5.65
CA LEU A 36 11.95 -16.76 -6.50
C LEU A 36 13.20 -15.95 -6.12
N ILE A 37 13.37 -15.67 -4.82
CA ILE A 37 14.50 -14.87 -4.33
C ILE A 37 15.76 -15.70 -4.06
N ARG A 38 15.70 -17.02 -4.30
CA ARG A 38 16.77 -18.00 -4.00
C ARG A 38 17.29 -17.91 -2.56
N ASN A 39 16.41 -17.55 -1.63
CA ASN A 39 16.71 -17.38 -0.21
C ASN A 39 15.49 -17.71 0.66
N PRO A 40 15.26 -19.01 0.96
CA PRO A 40 14.08 -19.45 1.71
C PRO A 40 14.03 -18.91 3.14
N LYS A 41 15.18 -18.56 3.75
CA LYS A 41 15.24 -17.98 5.10
C LYS A 41 14.67 -16.55 5.14
N ALA A 42 14.89 -15.78 4.07
CA ALA A 42 14.39 -14.41 3.96
C ALA A 42 12.90 -14.35 3.57
N ALA A 43 12.36 -15.40 2.97
CA ALA A 43 11.02 -15.39 2.37
C ALA A 43 9.90 -15.07 3.37
N ARG A 44 9.96 -15.65 4.58
CA ARG A 44 9.00 -15.35 5.66
C ARG A 44 9.04 -13.89 6.09
N HIS A 45 10.24 -13.30 6.13
CA HIS A 45 10.41 -11.89 6.48
C HIS A 45 9.85 -10.98 5.38
N ILE A 46 10.06 -11.33 4.10
CA ILE A 46 9.49 -10.61 2.96
C ILE A 46 7.97 -10.66 2.99
N LYS A 47 7.37 -11.84 3.16
CA LYS A 47 5.91 -11.97 3.24
C LYS A 47 5.34 -11.16 4.40
N LYS A 48 5.99 -11.20 5.57
CA LYS A 48 5.62 -10.36 6.71
C LYS A 48 5.72 -8.86 6.39
N CYS A 49 6.81 -8.41 5.77
CA CYS A 49 6.96 -7.00 5.40
C CYS A 49 5.95 -6.56 4.33
N ALA A 50 5.56 -7.46 3.42
CA ALA A 50 4.52 -7.17 2.43
C ALA A 50 3.14 -7.01 3.10
N ASP A 51 2.82 -7.84 4.08
CA ASP A 51 1.60 -7.68 4.91
C ASP A 51 1.62 -6.42 5.77
N GLU A 52 2.79 -5.96 6.20
CA GLU A 52 2.99 -4.77 7.03
C GLU A 52 3.17 -3.49 6.20
N PHE A 53 3.15 -3.57 4.87
CA PHE A 53 3.30 -2.39 4.03
C PHE A 53 1.99 -1.57 4.06
N PRO A 54 2.02 -0.26 4.36
CA PRO A 54 0.83 0.58 4.39
C PRO A 54 0.07 0.53 3.06
N LEU A 55 -1.14 -0.04 3.09
CA LEU A 55 -2.00 -0.20 1.92
C LEU A 55 -3.45 0.08 2.31
N LEU A 56 -4.13 0.89 1.50
CA LEU A 56 -5.54 1.25 1.69
C LEU A 56 -6.38 0.69 0.56
N GLU A 57 -7.50 0.08 0.91
CA GLU A 57 -8.58 -0.19 -0.01
C GLU A 57 -9.57 0.98 0.03
N MET A 58 -9.92 1.48 -1.15
CA MET A 58 -10.79 2.64 -1.30
C MET A 58 -11.98 2.29 -2.18
N GLN A 59 -13.16 2.63 -1.73
CA GLN A 59 -14.40 2.48 -2.48
C GLN A 59 -15.13 3.82 -2.51
N ALA A 60 -15.38 4.35 -3.70
CA ALA A 60 -16.06 5.62 -3.88
C ALA A 60 -17.46 5.40 -4.44
N SER A 61 -18.45 6.11 -3.89
CA SER A 61 -19.78 6.21 -4.47
C SER A 61 -20.14 7.66 -4.79
N LEU A 62 -20.49 7.88 -6.06
CA LEU A 62 -20.70 9.20 -6.64
C LEU A 62 -22.20 9.50 -6.70
N HIS A 63 -22.59 10.65 -6.14
CA HIS A 63 -23.98 11.09 -6.08
C HIS A 63 -24.09 12.51 -6.62
N PRO A 64 -24.61 12.71 -7.84
CA PRO A 64 -24.87 14.05 -8.36
C PRO A 64 -25.88 14.78 -7.47
N ILE A 65 -25.57 16.01 -7.05
CA ILE A 65 -26.49 16.89 -6.34
C ILE A 65 -27.09 17.91 -7.33
N THR A 66 -26.25 18.52 -8.15
CA THR A 66 -26.65 19.45 -9.21
C THR A 66 -25.82 19.18 -10.48
N ARG A 67 -26.06 19.94 -11.56
CA ARG A 67 -25.25 19.86 -12.79
C ARG A 67 -23.75 20.12 -12.56
N THR A 68 -23.39 20.84 -11.51
CA THR A 68 -22.00 21.24 -11.21
C THR A 68 -21.50 20.77 -9.84
N VAL A 69 -22.33 20.06 -9.06
CA VAL A 69 -21.97 19.61 -7.72
C VAL A 69 -22.15 18.10 -7.63
N LEU A 70 -21.04 17.41 -7.34
CA LEU A 70 -20.98 15.97 -7.14
C LEU A 70 -20.63 15.68 -5.68
N ARG A 71 -21.40 14.82 -5.02
CA ARG A 71 -21.04 14.30 -3.69
C ARG A 71 -20.33 12.97 -3.84
N ILE A 72 -19.12 12.90 -3.31
CA ILE A 72 -18.31 11.67 -3.24
C ILE A 72 -18.41 11.14 -1.81
N ARG A 73 -18.88 9.90 -1.65
CA ARG A 73 -18.74 9.15 -0.40
C ARG A 73 -17.61 8.15 -0.58
N LEU A 74 -16.52 8.37 0.14
CA LEU A 74 -15.35 7.51 0.12
C LEU A 74 -15.35 6.63 1.37
N THR A 75 -15.30 5.31 1.18
CA THR A 75 -15.06 4.32 2.22
C THR A 75 -13.61 3.88 2.12
N ILE A 76 -12.87 4.02 3.21
CA ILE A 76 -11.45 3.66 3.29
C ILE A 76 -11.30 2.51 4.28
N THR A 77 -10.67 1.43 3.84
CA THR A 77 -10.40 0.26 4.67
C THR A 77 -8.89 0.05 4.72
N PRO A 78 -8.26 0.05 5.91
CA PRO A 78 -6.85 -0.31 6.03
C PRO A 78 -6.68 -1.79 5.68
N ASN A 79 -5.82 -2.09 4.70
CA ASN A 79 -5.48 -3.45 4.30
C ASN A 79 -3.99 -3.73 4.54
N PHE A 80 -3.55 -3.56 5.78
CA PHE A 80 -2.19 -3.91 6.20
C PHE A 80 -2.17 -4.28 7.68
N LYS A 81 -1.12 -4.97 8.11
CA LYS A 81 -0.89 -5.31 9.52
C LYS A 81 -0.06 -4.22 10.16
N TRP A 82 -0.58 -3.67 11.26
CA TRP A 82 0.17 -2.71 12.04
C TRP A 82 1.41 -3.35 12.68
N ASN A 83 2.53 -2.64 12.63
CA ASN A 83 3.77 -3.01 13.29
C ASN A 83 4.45 -1.75 13.85
N ASP A 84 4.44 -1.60 15.17
CA ASP A 84 4.99 -0.45 15.90
C ASP A 84 6.45 -0.14 15.56
N LYS A 85 7.23 -1.13 15.12
CA LYS A 85 8.62 -0.91 14.72
C LYS A 85 8.73 -0.03 13.47
N TYR A 86 7.77 -0.14 12.55
CA TYR A 86 7.81 0.54 11.26
C TYR A 86 6.83 1.72 11.19
N HIS A 87 5.63 1.56 11.76
CA HIS A 87 4.57 2.58 11.77
C HIS A 87 4.66 3.49 13.01
N GLY A 88 5.37 3.06 14.05
CA GLY A 88 5.44 3.77 15.31
C GLY A 88 4.20 3.57 16.18
N LYS A 89 4.06 4.45 17.18
CA LYS A 89 2.89 4.49 18.09
C LYS A 89 1.90 5.60 17.74
N ALA A 90 2.24 6.39 16.72
CA ALA A 90 1.41 7.47 16.22
C ALA A 90 0.55 6.95 15.07
N PRO A 91 -0.59 7.59 14.77
CA PRO A 91 -1.41 7.22 13.62
C PRO A 91 -0.62 7.32 12.30
N GLU A 92 -0.88 6.40 11.37
CA GLU A 92 -0.31 6.43 10.03
C GLU A 92 -1.06 7.46 9.18
N ALA A 93 -0.33 8.31 8.48
CA ALA A 93 -0.89 9.47 7.80
C ALA A 93 -0.99 9.29 6.29
N PHE A 94 -2.12 9.69 5.72
CA PHE A 94 -2.40 9.65 4.30
C PHE A 94 -2.94 10.98 3.81
N TRP A 95 -2.55 11.36 2.60
CA TRP A 95 -3.22 12.43 1.86
C TRP A 95 -4.22 11.81 0.90
N ILE A 96 -5.44 12.29 0.94
CA ILE A 96 -6.48 11.95 -0.01
C ILE A 96 -6.71 13.20 -0.85
N TRP A 97 -6.70 13.07 -2.16
CA TRP A 97 -7.09 14.15 -3.05
C TRP A 97 -7.97 13.65 -4.19
N VAL A 98 -8.73 14.58 -4.76
CA VAL A 98 -9.56 14.35 -5.95
C VAL A 98 -9.05 15.27 -7.03
N GLU A 99 -8.63 14.68 -8.15
CA GLU A 99 -8.09 15.41 -9.30
C GLU A 99 -8.87 15.12 -10.57
N ASP A 100 -8.83 16.08 -11.47
CA ASP A 100 -9.24 15.92 -12.86
C ASP A 100 -8.08 15.34 -13.68
N PRO A 101 -8.23 14.17 -14.33
CA PRO A 101 -7.17 13.60 -15.15
C PRO A 101 -6.91 14.39 -16.44
N GLU A 102 -7.82 15.28 -16.87
CA GLU A 102 -7.65 16.06 -18.11
C GLU A 102 -7.09 17.46 -17.87
N SER A 103 -7.41 18.08 -16.73
CA SER A 103 -7.06 19.48 -16.47
C SER A 103 -5.94 19.66 -15.43
N ASP A 104 -5.43 18.58 -14.83
CA ASP A 104 -4.45 18.59 -13.74
C ASP A 104 -4.90 19.44 -12.51
N ILE A 105 -6.21 19.70 -12.39
CA ILE A 105 -6.79 20.47 -11.29
C ILE A 105 -7.13 19.54 -10.12
N MET A 106 -6.66 19.89 -8.93
CA MET A 106 -7.05 19.26 -7.66
C MET A 106 -8.30 19.96 -7.08
N TYR A 107 -9.42 19.25 -7.03
CA TYR A 107 -10.71 19.78 -6.53
C TYR A 107 -10.86 19.67 -5.02
N TYR A 108 -10.20 18.68 -4.41
CA TYR A 108 -10.30 18.40 -2.98
C TYR A 108 -9.01 17.78 -2.49
N HIS A 109 -8.62 18.09 -1.26
CA HIS A 109 -7.60 17.34 -0.54
C HIS A 109 -7.91 17.31 0.95
N GLU A 110 -7.50 16.23 1.61
CA GLU A 110 -7.68 16.03 3.04
C GLU A 110 -6.52 15.24 3.61
N TYR A 111 -6.14 15.60 4.83
CA TYR A 111 -5.19 14.85 5.64
C TYR A 111 -5.94 13.85 6.50
N PHE A 112 -5.68 12.57 6.28
CA PHE A 112 -6.36 11.45 6.91
C PHE A 112 -5.40 10.66 7.79
N LEU A 113 -5.82 10.31 9.01
CA LEU A 113 -5.02 9.55 9.95
C LEU A 113 -5.70 8.20 10.22
N ILE A 114 -4.92 7.13 10.12
CA ILE A 114 -5.32 5.77 10.47
C ILE A 114 -4.67 5.39 11.79
N THR A 115 -5.49 4.99 12.75
CA THR A 115 -5.10 4.48 14.07
C THR A 115 -5.36 3.00 14.18
#